data_AF-A0A534N4X5-F1
#
_entry.id   AF-A0A534N4X5-F1
#
_cell.length_a   1.000
_cell.length_b   1.000
_cell.length_c   1.000
_cell.angle_alpha   90.00
_cell.angle_beta   90.00
_cell.angle_gamma   90.00
#
_symmetry.space_group_name_H-M   'P 1'
#
loop_
_entity.id
_entity.type
_entity.pdbx_description
1 polymer ?
#
loop_
_entity_poly.entity_id
_entity_poly.type
_entity_poly.pdbx_seq_one_letter_code
_entity_poly.pdbx_strand_id
1 'polypeptide(L)'
;MTQELVLEMPEIDLRGASEASRLEEAKRLLQQEASRPFDLERGPLLRVLLCQLDEADQILLLNMHHAISDQWSLSIIVREITSLYNGFRNASPALMEPLPVQYSNFAVSQSRYLASERWKTQLSYWKKQLSDLQPLDLPTDHLRPSV
;
A
#
# COMPACT_ATOMS: atom_id res chain seq x y z
N MET A 1 -3.98 17.81 -14.35
CA MET A 1 -5.31 17.65 -13.73
C MET A 1 -5.24 16.40 -12.89
N THR A 2 -5.40 16.51 -11.58
CA THR A 2 -5.51 15.35 -10.70
C THR A 2 -6.86 14.71 -11.00
N GLN A 3 -6.89 13.51 -11.57
CA GLN A 3 -8.14 12.77 -11.67
C GLN A 3 -8.58 12.41 -10.26
N GLU A 4 -9.86 12.62 -9.99
CA GLU A 4 -10.46 12.21 -8.72
C GLU A 4 -10.49 10.70 -8.65
N LEU A 5 -9.85 10.14 -7.62
CA LEU A 5 -9.81 8.70 -7.39
C LEU A 5 -11.09 8.28 -6.67
N VAL A 6 -11.98 7.59 -7.38
CA VAL A 6 -13.16 6.97 -6.78
C VAL A 6 -12.80 5.56 -6.36
N LEU A 7 -12.96 5.26 -5.06
CA LEU A 7 -12.74 3.94 -4.51
C LEU A 7 -14.09 3.34 -4.11
N GLU A 8 -14.31 2.09 -4.48
CA GLU A 8 -15.37 1.30 -3.88
C GLU A 8 -14.97 0.91 -2.45
N MET A 9 -15.92 1.02 -1.53
CA MET A 9 -15.79 0.49 -0.17
C MET A 9 -16.97 -0.44 0.08
N PRO A 10 -16.88 -1.72 -0.36
CA PRO A 10 -17.87 -2.72 0.00
C PRO A 10 -17.97 -2.83 1.52
N GLU A 11 -19.20 -2.90 2.01
CA GLU A 11 -19.51 -3.11 3.41
C GLU A 11 -20.13 -4.49 3.58
N ILE A 12 -19.57 -5.30 4.48
CA ILE A 12 -20.07 -6.62 4.80
C ILE A 12 -20.59 -6.60 6.24
N ASP A 13 -21.89 -6.80 6.37
CA ASP A 13 -22.56 -6.90 7.66
C ASP A 13 -22.48 -8.34 8.20
N LEU A 14 -21.74 -8.51 9.30
CA LEU A 14 -21.58 -9.80 9.99
C LEU A 14 -22.37 -9.84 11.32
N ARG A 15 -23.15 -8.80 11.64
CA ARG A 15 -23.88 -8.69 12.92
C ARG A 15 -24.88 -9.83 13.13
N GLY A 16 -25.38 -10.42 12.03
CA GLY A 16 -26.29 -11.57 12.07
C GLY A 16 -25.64 -12.92 12.42
N ALA A 17 -24.31 -13.04 12.36
CA ALA A 17 -23.60 -14.26 12.69
C ALA A 17 -23.43 -14.44 14.22
N SER A 18 -23.11 -15.66 14.67
CA SER A 18 -22.77 -15.90 16.08
C SER A 18 -21.45 -15.23 16.45
N GLU A 19 -21.27 -14.80 17.70
CA GLU A 19 -20.07 -14.11 18.16
C GLU A 19 -18.77 -14.88 17.83
N ALA A 20 -18.74 -16.19 18.10
CA ALA A 20 -17.61 -17.05 17.80
C ALA A 20 -17.30 -17.16 16.28
N SER A 21 -18.31 -17.05 15.42
CA SER A 21 -18.14 -17.12 13.96
C SER A 21 -17.81 -15.78 13.30
N ARG A 22 -18.22 -14.64 13.90
CA ARG A 22 -18.07 -13.30 13.29
C ARG A 22 -16.63 -12.97 12.96
N LEU A 23 -15.74 -13.12 13.95
CA LEU A 23 -14.33 -12.77 13.79
C LEU A 23 -13.62 -13.69 12.79
N GLU A 24 -13.92 -14.98 12.81
CA GLU A 24 -13.35 -15.94 11.87
C GLU A 24 -13.80 -15.68 10.44
N GLU A 25 -15.08 -15.35 10.25
CA GLU A 25 -15.59 -14.99 8.93
C GLU A 25 -15.00 -13.66 8.43
N ALA A 26 -14.86 -12.67 9.31
CA ALA A 26 -14.17 -11.43 8.97
C ALA A 26 -12.72 -11.70 8.53
N LYS A 27 -11.95 -12.48 9.30
CA LYS A 27 -10.57 -12.87 8.91
C LYS A 27 -10.53 -13.56 7.55
N ARG A 28 -11.46 -14.49 7.28
CA ARG A 28 -11.56 -15.20 6.00
C ARG A 28 -11.77 -14.22 4.84
N LEU A 29 -12.71 -13.29 4.98
CA LEU A 29 -13.02 -12.28 3.98
C LEU A 29 -11.85 -11.31 3.75
N LEU A 30 -11.21 -10.86 4.82
CA LEU A 30 -10.05 -9.98 4.78
C LEU A 30 -8.86 -10.65 4.08
N GLN A 31 -8.59 -11.93 4.38
CA GLN A 31 -7.55 -12.71 3.71
C GLN A 31 -7.85 -12.92 2.23
N GLN A 32 -9.11 -13.22 1.89
CA GLN A 32 -9.54 -13.36 0.51
C GLN A 32 -9.30 -12.06 -0.27
N GLU A 33 -9.66 -10.91 0.29
CA GLU A 33 -9.43 -9.61 -0.35
C GLU A 33 -7.94 -9.21 -0.38
N ALA A 34 -7.16 -9.55 0.66
CA ALA A 34 -5.72 -9.33 0.72
C ALA A 34 -4.97 -10.13 -0.35
N SER A 35 -5.39 -11.38 -0.60
CA SER A 35 -4.78 -12.29 -1.58
C SER A 35 -5.21 -12.02 -3.02
N ARG A 36 -6.27 -11.23 -3.23
CA ARG A 36 -6.74 -10.91 -4.58
C ARG A 36 -5.67 -10.07 -5.30
N PRO A 37 -5.15 -10.51 -6.46
CA PRO A 37 -4.12 -9.76 -7.17
C PRO A 37 -4.64 -8.40 -7.65
N PHE A 38 -3.71 -7.48 -7.86
CA PHE A 38 -3.97 -6.21 -8.52
C PHE A 38 -3.60 -6.31 -10.00
N ASP A 39 -4.40 -5.71 -10.87
CA ASP A 39 -3.99 -5.41 -12.23
C ASP A 39 -3.14 -4.13 -12.19
N LEU A 40 -1.83 -4.26 -12.47
CA LEU A 40 -0.90 -3.12 -12.41
C LEU A 40 -1.08 -2.13 -13.56
N GLU A 41 -1.71 -2.56 -14.66
CA GLU A 41 -2.01 -1.70 -15.80
C GLU A 41 -3.34 -0.96 -15.58
N ARG A 42 -4.26 -1.56 -14.81
CA ARG A 42 -5.62 -1.03 -14.58
C ARG A 42 -5.86 -0.80 -13.10
N GLY A 43 -5.75 0.46 -12.69
CA GLY A 43 -6.09 0.89 -11.33
C GLY A 43 -7.59 0.76 -11.00
N PRO A 44 -7.97 0.99 -9.73
CA PRO A 44 -7.12 1.49 -8.65
C PRO A 44 -6.23 0.42 -7.99
N LEU A 45 -5.02 0.83 -7.56
CA LEU A 45 -4.06 -0.02 -6.84
C LEU A 45 -4.22 0.05 -5.30
N LEU A 46 -5.36 0.56 -4.87
CA LEU A 46 -5.83 0.63 -3.49
C LEU A 46 -7.27 0.13 -3.49
N ARG A 47 -7.61 -0.75 -2.55
CA ARG A 47 -8.96 -1.28 -2.34
C ARG A 47 -9.27 -1.21 -0.86
N VAL A 48 -10.55 -0.98 -0.56
CA VAL A 48 -11.05 -0.84 0.80
C VAL A 48 -12.12 -1.91 1.03
N LEU A 49 -12.17 -2.49 2.22
CA LEU A 49 -13.25 -3.38 2.66
C LEU A 49 -13.59 -3.05 4.11
N LEU A 50 -14.87 -2.89 4.41
CA LEU A 50 -15.36 -2.67 5.76
C LEU A 50 -16.18 -3.88 6.21
N CYS A 51 -15.77 -4.54 7.28
CA CYS A 51 -16.53 -5.61 7.93
C CYS A 51 -17.15 -5.07 9.23
N GLN A 52 -18.47 -5.09 9.34
CA GLN A 52 -19.20 -4.69 10.55
C GLN A 52 -19.44 -5.92 11.43
N LEU A 53 -18.84 -5.94 12.63
CA LEU A 53 -18.96 -7.06 13.57
C LEU A 53 -20.14 -6.85 14.52
N ASP A 54 -20.29 -5.62 15.03
CA ASP A 54 -21.43 -5.13 15.80
C ASP A 54 -21.63 -3.61 15.55
N GLU A 55 -22.42 -2.95 16.39
CA GLU A 55 -22.70 -1.51 16.29
C GLU A 55 -21.48 -0.61 16.59
N ALA A 56 -20.52 -1.10 17.37
CA ALA A 56 -19.33 -0.38 17.81
C ALA A 56 -18.01 -0.94 17.25
N ASP A 57 -17.99 -2.22 16.83
CA ASP A 57 -16.82 -2.94 16.37
C ASP A 57 -16.86 -3.19 14.86
N GLN A 58 -15.87 -2.62 14.18
CA GLN A 58 -15.73 -2.68 12.74
C GLN A 58 -14.25 -2.93 12.39
N ILE A 59 -14.01 -3.69 11.34
CA ILE A 59 -12.67 -3.90 10.78
C ILE A 59 -12.60 -3.26 9.40
N LEU A 60 -11.67 -2.31 9.24
CA LEU A 60 -11.35 -1.69 7.97
C LEU A 60 -10.07 -2.31 7.39
N LEU A 61 -10.16 -2.87 6.18
CA LEU A 61 -9.01 -3.24 5.37
C LEU A 61 -8.68 -2.11 4.40
N LEU A 62 -7.43 -1.66 4.43
CA LEU A 62 -6.83 -0.84 3.39
C LEU A 62 -5.77 -1.67 2.69
N ASN A 63 -6.13 -2.27 1.55
CA ASN A 63 -5.22 -3.11 0.77
C ASN A 63 -4.63 -2.31 -0.39
N MET A 64 -3.32 -2.19 -0.45
CA MET A 64 -2.62 -1.36 -1.43
C MET A 64 -1.43 -2.09 -2.02
N HIS A 65 -1.19 -1.89 -3.31
CA HIS A 65 -0.01 -2.45 -3.97
C HIS A 65 1.28 -1.72 -3.53
N HIS A 66 2.32 -2.47 -3.16
CA HIS A 66 3.61 -1.90 -2.73
C HIS A 66 4.34 -1.09 -3.82
N ALA A 67 3.99 -1.26 -5.11
CA ALA A 67 4.56 -0.41 -6.16
C ALA A 67 4.17 1.07 -6.04
N ILE A 68 3.08 1.38 -5.33
CA ILE A 68 2.62 2.77 -5.11
C ILE A 68 2.82 3.24 -3.66
N SER A 69 3.39 2.39 -2.80
CA SER A 69 3.54 2.70 -1.38
C SER A 69 4.64 1.90 -0.70
N ASP A 70 5.36 2.57 0.19
CA ASP A 70 6.30 1.94 1.11
C ASP A 70 5.82 2.06 2.56
N GLN A 71 6.63 1.56 3.48
CA GLN A 71 6.33 1.59 4.91
C GLN A 71 6.16 3.02 5.45
N TRP A 72 6.88 4.00 4.89
CA TRP A 72 6.74 5.39 5.29
C TRP A 72 5.39 5.94 4.82
N SER A 73 5.08 5.75 3.54
CA SER A 73 3.82 6.17 2.91
C SER A 73 2.60 5.65 3.69
N LEU A 74 2.64 4.40 4.14
CA LEU A 74 1.57 3.81 4.95
C LEU A 74 1.36 4.54 6.28
N SER A 75 2.43 4.94 6.97
CA SER A 75 2.32 5.68 8.24
C SER A 75 1.65 7.05 8.07
N ILE A 76 1.92 7.72 6.95
CA ILE A 76 1.30 9.00 6.60
C ILE A 76 -0.20 8.79 6.34
N ILE A 77 -0.54 7.79 5.51
CA ILE A 77 -1.93 7.47 5.17
C ILE A 77 -2.75 7.17 6.42
N VAL A 78 -2.27 6.30 7.32
CA VAL A 78 -2.99 5.94 8.55
C VAL A 78 -3.20 7.17 9.44
N ARG A 79 -2.17 8.01 9.60
CA ARG A 79 -2.26 9.26 10.37
C ARG A 79 -3.32 10.19 9.79
N GLU A 80 -3.30 10.40 8.48
CA GLU A 80 -4.19 11.33 7.80
C GLU A 80 -5.64 10.84 7.79
N ILE A 81 -5.88 9.56 7.49
CA ILE A 81 -7.22 8.95 7.58
C ILE A 81 -7.78 9.11 9.00
N THR A 82 -6.98 8.82 10.03
CA THR A 82 -7.40 8.95 11.43
C THR A 82 -7.73 10.40 11.79
N SER A 83 -6.89 11.35 11.37
CA SER A 83 -7.10 12.78 11.64
C SER A 83 -8.35 13.31 10.94
N LEU A 84 -8.55 12.96 9.68
CA LEU A 84 -9.73 13.37 8.91
C LEU A 84 -11.00 12.75 9.50
N TYR A 85 -10.99 11.44 9.75
CA TYR A 85 -12.14 10.73 10.31
C TYR A 85 -12.59 11.34 11.63
N ASN A 86 -11.66 11.58 12.56
CA ASN A 86 -11.98 12.23 13.84
C ASN A 86 -12.47 13.68 13.65
N GLY A 87 -11.89 14.42 12.71
CA GLY A 87 -12.34 15.77 12.39
C GLY A 87 -13.77 15.80 11.86
N PHE A 88 -14.11 14.90 10.93
CA PHE A 88 -15.48 14.77 10.41
C PHE A 88 -16.45 14.35 11.50
N ARG A 89 -16.09 13.38 12.35
CA ARG A 89 -16.94 12.95 13.48
C ARG A 89 -17.26 14.05 14.47
N ASN A 90 -16.32 14.97 14.69
CA ASN A 90 -16.48 16.05 15.67
C ASN A 90 -16.95 17.37 15.03
N ALA A 91 -17.40 17.36 13.77
CA ALA A 91 -17.74 18.56 13.00
C ALA A 91 -16.63 19.64 13.01
N SER A 92 -15.37 19.20 13.10
CA SER A 92 -14.16 20.02 13.13
C SER A 92 -13.13 19.40 12.19
N PRO A 93 -13.37 19.45 10.86
CA PRO A 93 -12.52 18.78 9.90
C PRO A 93 -11.09 19.30 9.98
N ALA A 94 -10.13 18.38 10.08
CA ALA A 94 -8.72 18.73 10.05
C ALA A 94 -8.39 19.36 8.69
N LEU A 95 -7.76 20.54 8.71
CA LEU A 95 -7.19 21.13 7.50
C LEU A 95 -5.88 20.42 7.19
N MET A 96 -5.82 19.72 6.06
CA MET A 96 -4.56 19.19 5.55
C MET A 96 -3.94 20.20 4.59
N GLU A 97 -2.68 20.53 4.82
CA GLU A 97 -1.94 21.37 3.88
C GLU A 97 -1.78 20.62 2.55
N PRO A 98 -2.01 21.30 1.40
CA PRO A 98 -1.77 20.69 0.11
C PRO A 98 -0.32 20.22 -0.01
N LEU A 99 -0.12 18.99 -0.49
CA LEU A 99 1.21 18.44 -0.74
C LEU A 99 1.91 19.25 -1.85
N PRO A 100 3.00 19.99 -1.54
CA PRO A 100 3.67 20.84 -2.54
C PRO A 100 4.45 20.05 -3.58
N VAL A 101 4.70 18.76 -3.32
CA VAL A 101 5.43 17.84 -4.20
C VAL A 101 4.63 16.55 -4.33
N GLN A 102 4.42 16.12 -5.58
CA GLN A 102 3.80 14.84 -5.91
C GLN A 102 4.86 13.81 -6.28
N TYR A 103 4.53 12.51 -6.19
CA TYR A 103 5.47 11.45 -6.55
C TYR A 103 5.94 11.53 -8.01
N SER A 104 5.10 12.04 -8.92
CA SER A 104 5.49 12.30 -10.31
C SER A 104 6.62 13.34 -10.43
N ASN A 105 6.66 14.35 -9.55
CA ASN A 105 7.77 15.29 -9.49
C ASN A 105 9.06 14.60 -9.04
N PHE A 106 8.95 13.70 -8.05
CA PHE A 106 10.08 12.87 -7.60
C PHE A 106 10.60 11.97 -8.73
N ALA A 107 9.72 11.29 -9.48
CA ALA A 107 10.11 10.42 -10.60
C ALA A 107 10.86 11.19 -11.71
N VAL A 108 10.41 12.40 -12.04
CA VAL A 108 11.12 13.29 -12.99
C VAL A 108 12.49 13.70 -12.45
N SER A 109 12.58 14.07 -11.17
CA SER A 109 13.85 14.40 -10.52
C SER A 109 14.83 13.23 -10.51
N GLN A 110 14.33 12.03 -10.19
CA GLN A 110 15.11 10.79 -10.18
C GLN A 110 15.64 10.47 -11.58
N SER A 111 14.81 10.59 -12.63
CA SER A 111 15.25 10.40 -14.01
C SER A 111 16.41 11.34 -14.39
N ARG A 112 16.34 12.61 -13.98
CA ARG A 112 17.44 13.57 -14.20
C ARG A 112 18.69 13.19 -13.41
N TYR A 113 18.54 12.74 -12.17
CA TYR A 113 19.66 12.26 -11.36
C TYR A 113 20.37 11.07 -12.00
N LEU A 114 19.61 10.10 -12.53
CA LEU A 114 20.16 8.94 -13.23
C LEU A 114 20.91 9.30 -14.53
N ALA A 115 20.61 10.44 -15.13
CA ALA A 115 21.35 10.96 -16.29
C ALA A 115 22.63 11.75 -15.92
N SER A 116 22.90 11.97 -14.63
CA SER A 116 23.99 12.84 -14.16
C SER A 116 25.36 12.13 -14.07
N GLU A 117 26.44 12.91 -14.12
CA GLU A 117 27.80 12.42 -13.84
C GLU A 117 27.93 11.85 -12.42
N ARG A 118 27.19 12.42 -11.45
CA ARG A 118 27.17 11.91 -10.07
C ARG A 118 26.66 10.47 -10.02
N TRP A 119 25.62 10.14 -10.79
CA TRP A 119 25.13 8.76 -10.90
C TRP A 119 26.18 7.83 -11.50
N LYS A 120 26.87 8.24 -12.57
CA LYS A 120 27.95 7.44 -13.19
C LYS A 120 29.05 7.08 -12.18
N THR A 121 29.43 8.02 -11.32
CA THR A 121 30.40 7.78 -10.25
C THR A 121 29.88 6.76 -9.24
N GLN A 122 28.63 6.88 -8.79
CA GLN A 122 28.01 5.93 -7.87
C GLN A 122 27.91 4.52 -8.48
N LEU A 123 27.49 4.44 -9.75
CA LEU A 123 27.41 3.17 -10.47
C LEU A 123 28.78 2.51 -10.62
N SER A 124 29.81 3.28 -10.95
CA SER A 124 31.19 2.77 -11.08
C SER A 124 31.71 2.24 -9.75
N TYR A 125 31.41 2.93 -8.65
CA TYR A 125 31.73 2.48 -7.30
C TYR A 125 31.06 1.13 -6.99
N TRP A 126 29.74 1.02 -7.16
CA TRP A 126 29.02 -0.22 -6.84
C TRP A 126 29.41 -1.39 -7.72
N LYS A 127 29.68 -1.17 -9.02
CA LYS A 127 30.22 -2.22 -9.89
C LYS A 127 31.55 -2.77 -9.37
N LYS A 128 32.42 -1.92 -8.84
CA LYS A 128 33.69 -2.34 -8.23
C LYS A 128 33.48 -3.04 -6.88
N GLN A 129 32.59 -2.55 -6.02
CA GLN A 129 32.35 -3.16 -4.71
C GLN A 129 31.71 -4.55 -4.81
N LEU A 130 30.89 -4.76 -5.83
CA LEU A 130 30.10 -5.97 -6.00
C LEU A 130 30.70 -6.93 -7.06
N SER A 131 31.94 -6.70 -7.51
CA SER A 131 32.55 -7.46 -8.62
C SER A 131 32.64 -8.96 -8.37
N ASP A 132 32.88 -9.35 -7.12
CA ASP A 132 33.17 -10.74 -6.74
C ASP A 132 32.08 -11.35 -5.85
N LEU A 133 30.91 -10.70 -5.76
CA LEU A 133 29.79 -11.21 -4.99
C LEU A 133 29.17 -12.44 -5.66
N GLN A 134 29.11 -13.52 -4.90
CA GLN A 134 28.33 -14.70 -5.26
C GLN A 134 26.92 -14.55 -4.68
N PRO A 135 25.87 -14.90 -5.45
CA PRO A 135 24.52 -15.01 -4.91
C PRO A 135 24.50 -15.96 -3.72
N LEU A 136 23.75 -15.59 -2.68
CA LEU A 136 23.53 -16.49 -1.55
C LEU A 136 22.59 -17.61 -2.00
N ASP A 137 23.08 -18.85 -1.98
CA ASP A 137 22.28 -20.03 -2.28
C ASP A 137 21.68 -20.56 -0.99
N LEU A 138 20.37 -20.40 -0.85
CA LEU A 138 19.61 -20.90 0.30
C LEU A 138 18.88 -22.17 -0.12
N PRO A 139 18.86 -23.23 0.72
CA PRO A 139 18.09 -24.43 0.43
C PRO A 139 16.62 -24.11 0.16
N THR A 140 16.07 -24.59 -0.97
CA THR A 140 14.67 -24.45 -1.33
C THR A 140 14.00 -25.81 -1.47
N ASP A 141 12.70 -25.89 -1.15
CA ASP A 141 11.91 -27.13 -1.28
C ASP A 141 11.75 -27.59 -2.73
N HIS A 142 11.83 -26.64 -3.68
CA HIS A 142 11.72 -26.87 -5.10
C HIS A 142 12.80 -26.11 -5.86
N LEU A 143 13.28 -26.70 -6.95
CA LEU A 143 14.20 -26.03 -7.87
C LEU A 143 13.49 -24.83 -8.52
N ARG A 144 14.25 -23.76 -8.74
CA ARG A 144 13.74 -22.60 -9.48
C ARG A 144 13.33 -23.02 -10.90
N PRO A 145 12.12 -22.68 -11.37
CA PRO A 145 11.73 -22.90 -12.75
C PRO A 145 12.71 -22.23 -13.72
N SER A 146 13.00 -22.86 -14.84
CA SER A 146 13.71 -22.24 -15.96
C SER A 146 12.86 -21.09 -16.53
N VAL A 147 13.47 -19.92 -16.68
CA VAL A 147 12.86 -18.69 -17.22
C VAL A 147 12.73 -18.79 -18.74
#